data_AF-A0AA35S0V2-F1
#
_entry.id   AF-A0AA35S0V2-F1
#
_cell.length_a   1.000
_cell.length_b   1.000
_cell.length_c   1.000
_cell.angle_alpha   90.00
_cell.angle_beta   90.00
_cell.angle_gamma   90.00
#
_symmetry.space_group_name_H-M   'P 1'
#
loop_
_entity.id
_entity.type
_entity.pdbx_description
1 polymer ?
#
loop_
_entity_poly.entity_id
_entity_poly.type
_entity_poly.pdbx_seq_one_letter_code
_entity_poly.pdbx_strand_id
1 'polypeptide(L)'
;MRHPKGKALIEELVSISDVVVENFRAGLMERRGLGYEALRAIRPDIIMVSMPAFGSVGPWKDFIQYGIGQEQLGGISAMNGYRGEDAPVKSGVNFGDPISGAHAAGALLSALWSRRRTGKGCFIDLSQLESAIMTIGEHLLGFQMNGRRAENRGNRHPVYAPHGAYPCHGEDEWITIAVADDAEWQRLCAAMDMPQLTTHSEYCDILARHRNHDALDALISRGLMTSPLPM
;
A
#
# COMPACT_ATOMS: atom_id res chain seq x y z
N MET A 1 1.65 30.44 -11.94
CA MET A 1 3.11 30.71 -12.01
C MET A 1 3.60 31.41 -13.28
N ARG A 2 3.04 31.18 -14.48
CA ARG A 2 3.60 31.77 -15.74
C ARG A 2 3.25 33.25 -15.97
N HIS A 3 2.27 33.79 -15.24
CA HIS A 3 1.93 35.20 -15.32
C HIS A 3 2.99 36.06 -14.59
N PRO A 4 3.35 37.25 -15.09
CA PRO A 4 4.38 38.10 -14.47
C PRO A 4 4.12 38.42 -12.99
N LYS A 5 2.86 38.61 -12.60
CA LYS A 5 2.45 38.86 -11.20
C LYS A 5 2.33 37.60 -10.34
N GLY A 6 2.43 36.42 -10.94
CA GLY A 6 2.13 35.16 -10.25
C GLY A 6 3.13 34.81 -9.16
N LYS A 7 4.41 35.20 -9.33
CA LYS A 7 5.44 34.95 -8.31
C LYS A 7 5.20 35.82 -7.07
N ALA A 8 5.02 37.13 -7.24
CA ALA A 8 4.76 38.06 -6.15
C ALA A 8 3.54 37.63 -5.30
N LEU A 9 2.44 37.22 -5.95
CA LEU A 9 1.27 36.74 -5.23
C LEU A 9 1.55 35.46 -4.41
N ILE A 10 2.38 34.54 -4.92
CA ILE A 10 2.78 33.35 -4.16
C ILE A 10 3.64 33.74 -2.97
N GLU A 11 4.57 34.68 -3.13
CA GLU A 11 5.41 35.18 -2.03
C GLU A 11 4.57 35.86 -0.94
N GLU A 12 3.53 36.63 -1.32
CA GLU A 12 2.54 37.19 -0.38
C GLU A 12 1.80 36.08 0.37
N LEU A 13 1.31 35.04 -0.32
CA LEU A 13 0.66 33.90 0.32
C LEU A 13 1.61 33.16 1.28
N VAL A 14 2.87 32.98 0.89
CA VAL A 14 3.89 32.32 1.73
C VAL A 14 4.12 33.10 3.02
N SER A 15 4.11 34.43 2.97
CA SER A 15 4.33 35.28 4.16
C SER A 15 3.28 35.05 5.27
N ILE A 16 2.06 34.66 4.90
CA ILE A 16 0.96 34.40 5.85
C ILE A 16 0.69 32.90 6.07
N SER A 17 1.28 32.01 5.27
CA SER A 17 1.02 30.57 5.34
C SER A 17 1.98 29.84 6.26
N ASP A 18 1.47 28.87 7.02
CA ASP A 18 2.30 28.02 7.87
C ASP A 18 3.05 26.94 7.09
N VAL A 19 2.48 26.51 5.98
CA VAL A 19 2.90 25.33 5.22
C VAL A 19 2.71 25.59 3.73
N VAL A 20 3.67 25.13 2.92
CA VAL A 20 3.52 24.98 1.47
C VAL A 20 3.65 23.51 1.12
N VAL A 21 2.70 22.98 0.34
CA VAL A 21 2.73 21.60 -0.16
C VAL A 21 2.72 21.62 -1.67
N GLU A 22 3.60 20.82 -2.28
CA GLU A 22 3.67 20.67 -3.72
C GLU A 22 4.15 19.26 -4.10
N ASN A 23 3.74 18.80 -5.28
CA ASN A 23 4.07 17.48 -5.82
C ASN A 23 4.60 17.58 -7.27
N PHE A 24 5.26 18.68 -7.60
CA PHE A 24 5.89 18.82 -8.91
C PHE A 24 7.12 17.92 -9.03
N ARG A 25 7.60 17.74 -10.26
CA ARG A 25 8.89 17.09 -10.51
C ARG A 25 10.00 17.80 -9.73
N ALA A 26 11.00 17.02 -9.29
CA ALA A 26 12.13 17.54 -8.55
C ALA A 26 12.82 18.73 -9.28
N GLY A 27 13.24 19.71 -8.49
CA GLY A 27 13.91 20.91 -8.99
C GLY A 27 13.00 21.93 -9.68
N LEU A 28 11.70 21.66 -9.88
CA LEU A 28 10.82 22.63 -10.56
C LEU A 28 10.62 23.89 -9.73
N MET A 29 10.35 23.74 -8.44
CA MET A 29 10.15 24.87 -7.53
C MET A 29 11.42 25.70 -7.38
N GLU A 30 12.58 25.05 -7.25
CA GLU A 30 13.90 25.68 -7.19
C GLU A 30 14.15 26.53 -8.43
N ARG A 31 13.94 25.97 -9.64
CA ARG A 31 14.09 26.70 -10.91
C ARG A 31 13.11 27.86 -11.06
N ARG A 32 11.99 27.85 -10.32
CA ARG A 32 11.01 28.95 -10.29
C ARG A 32 11.32 29.98 -9.20
N GLY A 33 12.38 29.78 -8.41
CA GLY A 33 12.72 30.62 -7.27
C GLY A 33 11.71 30.52 -6.13
N LEU A 34 11.05 29.36 -6.01
CA LEU A 34 10.05 29.03 -4.99
C LEU A 34 10.43 27.74 -4.23
N GLY A 35 11.69 27.30 -4.32
CA GLY A 35 12.22 26.20 -3.52
C GLY A 35 12.37 26.59 -2.04
N TYR A 36 12.66 25.61 -1.19
CA TYR A 36 12.63 25.79 0.27
C TYR A 36 13.42 26.99 0.78
N GLU A 37 14.68 27.18 0.35
CA GLU A 37 15.50 28.31 0.81
C GLU A 37 14.92 29.67 0.42
N ALA A 38 14.26 29.76 -0.74
CA ALA A 38 13.58 30.99 -1.16
C ALA A 38 12.34 31.27 -0.30
N LEU A 39 11.55 30.24 0.01
CA LEU A 39 10.39 30.38 0.88
C LEU A 39 10.80 30.74 2.32
N ARG A 40 11.86 30.11 2.82
CA ARG A 40 12.42 30.35 4.15
C ARG A 40 12.95 31.78 4.30
N ALA A 41 13.49 32.38 3.24
CA ALA A 41 13.90 33.78 3.26
C ALA A 41 12.72 34.74 3.47
N ILE A 42 11.51 34.36 3.04
CA ILE A 42 10.27 35.13 3.24
C ILE A 42 9.69 34.85 4.63
N ARG A 43 9.64 33.57 5.02
CA ARG A 43 9.09 33.12 6.30
C ARG A 43 10.05 32.13 6.97
N PRO A 44 10.87 32.55 7.95
CA PRO A 44 11.95 31.73 8.52
C PRO A 44 11.51 30.42 9.19
N ASP A 45 10.24 30.31 9.58
CA ASP A 45 9.63 29.15 10.25
C ASP A 45 8.69 28.34 9.32
N ILE A 46 8.73 28.58 8.00
CA ILE A 46 7.90 27.87 7.03
C ILE A 46 8.22 26.38 7.01
N ILE A 47 7.18 25.54 6.86
CA ILE A 47 7.35 24.14 6.53
C ILE A 47 7.01 23.96 5.05
N MET A 48 7.90 23.35 4.28
CA MET A 48 7.64 23.00 2.88
C MET A 48 7.65 21.48 2.72
N VAL A 49 6.59 20.94 2.11
CA VAL A 49 6.50 19.54 1.72
C VAL A 49 6.60 19.44 0.21
N SER A 50 7.62 18.75 -0.27
CA SER A 50 7.84 18.42 -1.68
C SER A 50 7.61 16.93 -1.87
N MET A 51 6.78 16.55 -2.84
CA MET A 51 6.38 15.17 -3.08
C MET A 51 6.67 14.68 -4.51
N PRO A 52 7.91 14.76 -5.01
CA PRO A 52 8.26 14.22 -6.32
C PRO A 52 8.21 12.68 -6.30
N ALA A 53 8.03 12.07 -7.48
CA ALA A 53 7.86 10.63 -7.60
C ALA A 53 8.97 9.79 -6.93
N PHE A 54 10.24 10.22 -7.03
CA PHE A 54 11.41 9.49 -6.51
C PHE A 54 12.19 10.26 -5.43
N GLY A 55 11.63 11.34 -4.88
CA GLY A 55 12.38 12.26 -4.02
C GLY A 55 13.19 13.29 -4.82
N SER A 56 13.75 14.26 -4.11
CA SER A 56 14.54 15.35 -4.70
C SER A 56 16.01 14.99 -4.90
N VAL A 57 16.45 13.85 -4.37
CA VAL A 57 17.84 13.36 -4.38
C VAL A 57 17.94 11.96 -4.99
N GLY A 58 19.18 11.49 -5.20
CA GLY A 58 19.45 10.15 -5.71
C GLY A 58 19.42 10.03 -7.25
N PRO A 59 19.72 8.84 -7.78
CA PRO A 59 19.96 8.64 -9.20
C PRO A 59 18.71 8.80 -10.06
N TRP A 60 17.52 8.68 -9.46
CA TRP A 60 16.23 8.68 -10.17
C TRP A 60 15.45 9.99 -9.98
N LYS A 61 16.04 11.01 -9.32
CA LYS A 61 15.38 12.29 -9.03
C LYS A 61 14.81 13.01 -10.28
N ASP A 62 15.43 12.81 -11.43
CA ASP A 62 15.01 13.45 -12.70
C ASP A 62 14.04 12.57 -13.52
N PHE A 63 13.74 11.36 -13.05
CA PHE A 63 12.82 10.45 -13.72
C PHE A 63 11.38 10.92 -13.55
N ILE A 64 10.66 11.04 -14.66
CA ILE A 64 9.26 11.46 -14.67
C ILE A 64 8.38 10.23 -14.56
N GLN A 65 7.51 10.22 -13.56
CA GLN A 65 6.55 9.15 -13.37
C GLN A 65 5.16 9.72 -13.13
N TYR A 66 4.18 8.96 -13.60
CA TYR A 66 2.76 9.16 -13.33
C TYR A 66 2.26 8.00 -12.46
N GLY A 67 1.18 8.21 -11.72
CA GLY A 67 0.69 7.27 -10.70
C GLY A 67 0.52 5.81 -11.16
N ILE A 68 0.29 5.57 -12.46
CA ILE A 68 0.13 4.22 -13.03
C ILE A 68 1.37 3.34 -12.87
N GLY A 69 2.59 3.91 -12.89
CA GLY A 69 3.86 3.16 -12.86
C GLY A 69 4.42 2.89 -11.47
N GLN A 70 3.78 3.44 -10.42
CA GLN A 70 4.35 3.43 -9.06
C GLN A 70 4.31 2.05 -8.42
N GLU A 71 3.24 1.29 -8.64
CA GLU A 71 3.10 -0.07 -8.09
C GLU A 71 4.08 -1.05 -8.74
N GLN A 72 4.39 -0.86 -10.03
CA GLN A 72 5.30 -1.72 -10.78
C GLN A 72 6.75 -1.47 -10.36
N LEU A 73 7.13 -0.21 -10.23
CA LEU A 73 8.47 0.15 -9.75
C LEU A 73 8.64 -0.12 -8.26
N GLY A 74 7.58 -0.01 -7.48
CA GLY A 74 7.56 -0.31 -6.05
C GLY A 74 7.48 -1.82 -5.74
N GLY A 75 7.31 -2.68 -6.74
CA GLY A 75 7.21 -4.14 -6.56
C GLY A 75 5.85 -4.65 -6.08
N ILE A 76 4.88 -3.77 -5.80
CA ILE A 76 3.53 -4.11 -5.34
C ILE A 76 2.80 -4.96 -6.39
N SER A 77 2.88 -4.58 -7.67
CA SER A 77 2.17 -5.31 -8.73
C SER A 77 2.68 -6.75 -8.92
N ALA A 78 3.93 -7.04 -8.54
CA ALA A 78 4.48 -8.40 -8.66
C ALA A 78 3.85 -9.39 -7.67
N MET A 79 3.20 -8.89 -6.62
CA MET A 79 2.51 -9.69 -5.60
C MET A 79 1.01 -9.81 -5.87
N ASN A 80 0.49 -9.00 -6.78
CA ASN A 80 -0.93 -8.94 -7.11
C ASN A 80 -1.25 -9.81 -8.33
N GLY A 81 -2.41 -10.46 -8.30
CA GLY A 81 -2.95 -11.28 -9.38
C GLY A 81 -3.48 -12.60 -8.85
N TYR A 82 -3.67 -13.57 -9.74
CA TYR A 82 -4.04 -14.93 -9.38
C TYR A 82 -2.88 -15.89 -9.58
N ARG A 83 -2.86 -16.97 -8.78
CA ARG A 83 -1.82 -18.00 -8.89
C ARG A 83 -1.86 -18.64 -10.27
N GLY A 84 -0.70 -18.79 -10.91
CA GLY A 84 -0.58 -19.37 -12.24
C GLY A 84 -0.80 -18.40 -13.39
N GLU A 85 -1.09 -17.12 -13.10
CA GLU A 85 -1.04 -16.04 -14.09
C GLU A 85 0.32 -15.35 -14.04
N ASP A 86 0.96 -15.22 -15.21
CA ASP A 86 2.35 -14.72 -15.30
C ASP A 86 2.46 -13.18 -15.31
N ALA A 87 1.35 -12.46 -15.55
CA ALA A 87 1.37 -11.01 -15.69
C ALA A 87 1.07 -10.31 -14.35
N PRO A 88 1.95 -9.39 -13.88
CA PRO A 88 1.68 -8.53 -12.72
C PRO A 88 0.37 -7.74 -12.90
N VAL A 89 -0.47 -7.72 -11.86
CA VAL A 89 -1.75 -7.00 -11.89
C VAL A 89 -1.66 -5.73 -11.06
N LYS A 90 -2.14 -4.61 -11.60
CA LYS A 90 -2.28 -3.36 -10.84
C LYS A 90 -3.48 -3.47 -9.90
N SER A 91 -3.40 -2.90 -8.70
CA SER A 91 -4.45 -2.93 -7.67
C SER A 91 -5.80 -2.26 -8.03
N GLY A 92 -6.00 -1.85 -9.29
CA GLY A 92 -7.21 -1.15 -9.77
C GLY A 92 -7.28 0.34 -9.39
N VAL A 93 -6.61 0.75 -8.32
CA VAL A 93 -6.51 2.16 -7.86
C VAL A 93 -5.09 2.68 -8.05
N ASN A 94 -4.86 4.00 -8.02
CA ASN A 94 -3.49 4.53 -7.99
C ASN A 94 -2.99 4.46 -6.55
N PHE A 95 -2.62 3.27 -6.09
CA PHE A 95 -2.39 2.97 -4.68
C PHE A 95 -1.38 3.91 -4.01
N GLY A 96 -0.35 4.29 -4.77
CA GLY A 96 0.70 5.19 -4.31
C GLY A 96 0.24 6.62 -3.94
N ASP A 97 -0.79 7.15 -4.59
CA ASP A 97 -1.25 8.53 -4.40
C ASP A 97 -1.82 8.77 -2.98
N PRO A 98 -2.85 8.02 -2.51
CA PRO A 98 -3.41 8.21 -1.17
C PRO A 98 -2.41 7.85 -0.07
N ILE A 99 -1.55 6.83 -0.28
CA ILE A 99 -0.51 6.46 0.69
C ILE A 99 0.51 7.58 0.87
N SER A 100 1.00 8.16 -0.23
CA SER A 100 1.93 9.29 -0.17
C SER A 100 1.31 10.50 0.52
N GLY A 101 0.01 10.77 0.27
CA GLY A 101 -0.74 11.83 0.97
C GLY A 101 -0.84 11.59 2.47
N ALA A 102 -1.12 10.36 2.90
CA ALA A 102 -1.19 9.99 4.31
C ALA A 102 0.18 10.12 5.01
N HIS A 103 1.26 9.64 4.38
CA HIS A 103 2.62 9.83 4.89
C HIS A 103 3.01 11.32 4.96
N ALA A 104 2.67 12.12 3.95
CA ALA A 104 2.90 13.56 3.94
C ALA A 104 2.18 14.25 5.10
N ALA A 105 0.93 13.88 5.37
CA ALA A 105 0.17 14.39 6.51
C ALA A 105 0.84 14.04 7.85
N GLY A 106 1.29 12.80 8.03
CA GLY A 106 2.00 12.36 9.25
C GLY A 106 3.33 13.10 9.47
N ALA A 107 4.12 13.23 8.40
CA ALA A 107 5.38 13.98 8.43
C ALA A 107 5.14 15.48 8.72
N LEU A 108 4.12 16.07 8.11
CA LEU A 108 3.74 17.47 8.31
C LEU A 108 3.28 17.72 9.75
N LEU A 109 2.44 16.85 10.32
CA LEU A 109 2.00 16.97 11.71
C LEU A 109 3.19 16.90 12.69
N SER A 110 4.15 16.02 12.41
CA SER A 110 5.40 15.91 13.17
C SER A 110 6.25 17.17 13.07
N ALA A 111 6.36 17.75 11.87
CA ALA A 111 7.06 19.01 11.64
C ALA A 111 6.40 20.20 12.35
N LEU A 112 5.06 20.31 12.29
CA LEU A 112 4.29 21.33 13.00
C LEU A 112 4.50 21.23 14.51
N TRP A 113 4.51 20.01 15.06
CA TRP A 113 4.78 19.78 16.47
C TRP A 113 6.22 20.15 16.86
N SER A 114 7.21 19.80 16.04
CA SER A 114 8.61 20.21 16.24
C SER A 114 8.77 21.73 16.20
N ARG A 115 8.12 22.40 15.24
CA ARG A 115 8.13 23.86 15.11
C ARG A 115 7.55 24.55 16.35
N ARG A 116 6.47 24.03 16.94
CA ARG A 116 5.90 24.59 18.19
C ARG A 116 6.90 24.62 19.35
N ARG A 117 7.87 23.72 19.37
CA ARG A 117 8.88 23.62 20.45
C ARG A 117 10.15 24.38 20.15
N THR A 118 10.53 24.43 18.89
CA THR A 118 11.84 24.94 18.47
C THR A 118 11.77 26.32 17.81
N GLY A 119 10.59 26.74 17.36
CA GLY A 119 10.37 27.92 16.52
C GLY A 119 10.92 27.77 15.10
N LYS A 120 11.39 26.58 14.69
CA LYS A 120 12.04 26.35 13.40
C LYS A 120 11.15 25.55 12.46
N GLY A 121 11.04 26.01 11.22
CA GLY A 121 10.46 25.24 10.12
C GLY A 121 11.42 24.16 9.59
N CYS A 122 10.98 23.42 8.58
CA CYS A 122 11.81 22.42 7.90
C CYS A 122 11.35 22.17 6.46
N PHE A 123 12.23 21.51 5.71
CA PHE A 123 11.91 20.93 4.41
C PHE A 123 11.61 19.44 4.59
N ILE A 124 10.50 18.98 4.02
CA ILE A 124 10.10 17.57 3.95
C ILE A 124 10.19 17.16 2.49
N ASP A 125 11.21 16.38 2.15
CA ASP A 125 11.33 15.70 0.86
C ASP A 125 10.70 14.30 0.99
N LEU A 126 9.58 14.08 0.31
CA LEU A 126 8.83 12.83 0.37
C LEU A 126 8.79 12.18 -1.00
N SER A 127 9.53 11.10 -1.16
CA SER A 127 9.43 10.25 -2.35
C SER A 127 8.11 9.49 -2.33
N GLN A 128 7.30 9.66 -3.38
CA GLN A 128 6.05 8.90 -3.53
C GLN A 128 6.35 7.41 -3.68
N LEU A 129 7.40 7.04 -4.43
CA LEU A 129 7.81 5.65 -4.59
C LEU A 129 8.23 5.03 -3.26
N GLU A 130 9.07 5.71 -2.47
CA GLU A 130 9.48 5.19 -1.16
C GLU A 130 8.26 5.03 -0.24
N SER A 131 7.33 5.98 -0.30
CA SER A 131 6.06 5.88 0.45
C SER A 131 5.25 4.65 0.08
N ALA A 132 5.19 4.29 -1.22
CA ALA A 132 4.53 3.06 -1.65
C ALA A 132 5.30 1.80 -1.24
N ILE A 133 6.63 1.80 -1.33
CA ILE A 133 7.46 0.64 -0.93
C ILE A 133 7.29 0.32 0.57
N MET A 134 7.05 1.32 1.41
CA MET A 134 6.83 1.10 2.84
C MET A 134 5.60 0.26 3.16
N THR A 135 4.65 0.09 2.23
CA THR A 135 3.47 -0.77 2.45
C THR A 135 3.74 -2.26 2.25
N ILE A 136 4.97 -2.62 1.83
CA ILE A 136 5.38 -4.00 1.58
C ILE A 136 6.69 -4.33 2.31
N GLY A 137 6.94 -3.65 3.45
CA GLY A 137 8.19 -3.72 4.19
C GLY A 137 8.57 -5.14 4.64
N GLU A 138 7.59 -5.96 5.01
CA GLU A 138 7.76 -7.37 5.37
C GLU A 138 8.33 -8.20 4.21
N HIS A 139 7.94 -7.90 2.97
CA HIS A 139 8.44 -8.57 1.79
C HIS A 139 9.87 -8.14 1.46
N LEU A 140 10.18 -6.85 1.62
CA LEU A 140 11.54 -6.34 1.46
C LEU A 140 12.49 -6.96 2.49
N LEU A 141 12.09 -7.00 3.76
CA LEU A 141 12.86 -7.63 4.84
C LEU A 141 12.99 -9.15 4.61
N GLY A 142 11.92 -9.82 4.19
CA GLY A 142 11.94 -11.25 3.87
C GLY A 142 12.95 -11.60 2.77
N PHE A 143 13.05 -10.75 1.74
CA PHE A 143 14.06 -10.89 0.70
C PHE A 143 15.47 -10.61 1.23
N GLN A 144 15.67 -9.52 1.98
CA GLN A 144 16.99 -9.16 2.53
C GLN A 144 17.54 -10.22 3.49
N MET A 145 16.70 -10.77 4.36
CA MET A 145 17.13 -11.74 5.38
C MET A 145 17.30 -13.15 4.80
N ASN A 146 16.43 -13.56 3.87
CA ASN A 146 16.30 -14.97 3.51
C ASN A 146 16.44 -15.24 2.00
N GLY A 147 16.64 -14.20 1.17
CA GLY A 147 16.67 -14.31 -0.30
C GLY A 147 15.31 -14.68 -0.92
N ARG A 148 14.24 -14.71 -0.13
CA ARG A 148 12.90 -15.12 -0.58
C ARG A 148 12.21 -13.96 -1.28
N ARG A 149 11.97 -14.11 -2.58
CA ARG A 149 11.16 -13.15 -3.34
C ARG A 149 9.71 -13.25 -2.89
N ALA A 150 9.03 -12.11 -2.90
CA ALA A 150 7.58 -12.12 -2.72
C ALA A 150 6.92 -12.84 -3.90
N GLU A 151 5.89 -13.61 -3.60
CA GLU A 151 5.17 -14.43 -4.57
C GLU A 151 3.73 -13.92 -4.68
N ASN A 152 3.18 -13.97 -5.90
CA ASN A 152 1.74 -13.86 -6.09
C ASN A 152 1.07 -15.11 -5.50
N ARG A 153 0.30 -14.92 -4.42
CA ARG A 153 -0.42 -15.99 -3.71
C ARG A 153 -1.93 -15.96 -3.98
N GLY A 154 -2.39 -15.10 -4.89
CA GLY A 154 -3.81 -14.77 -4.99
C GLY A 154 -4.35 -14.31 -3.65
N ASN A 155 -5.55 -14.78 -3.31
CA ASN A 155 -6.21 -14.42 -2.06
C ASN A 155 -5.76 -15.25 -0.85
N ARG A 156 -4.70 -16.07 -0.94
CA ARG A 156 -4.27 -16.95 0.16
C ARG A 156 -3.45 -16.24 1.21
N HIS A 157 -3.70 -16.57 2.48
CA HIS A 157 -2.79 -16.20 3.57
C HIS A 157 -1.51 -17.05 3.58
N PRO A 158 -0.33 -16.49 3.90
CA PRO A 158 0.94 -17.23 3.94
C PRO A 158 1.08 -18.28 5.06
N VAL A 159 0.08 -18.44 5.93
CA VAL A 159 0.18 -19.23 7.18
C VAL A 159 -1.13 -19.98 7.43
N TYR A 160 -2.24 -19.26 7.37
CA TYR A 160 -3.56 -19.80 7.66
C TYR A 160 -4.19 -20.45 6.43
N ALA A 161 -4.93 -21.54 6.67
CA ALA A 161 -5.73 -22.24 5.68
C ALA A 161 -6.93 -22.90 6.40
N PRO A 162 -8.17 -22.77 5.88
CA PRO A 162 -8.55 -21.94 4.74
C PRO A 162 -8.51 -20.44 5.10
N HIS A 163 -7.98 -19.63 4.19
CA HIS A 163 -7.94 -18.17 4.35
C HIS A 163 -7.84 -17.53 2.95
N GLY A 164 -8.98 -17.14 2.39
CA GLY A 164 -9.05 -16.58 1.04
C GLY A 164 -10.47 -16.29 0.54
N ALA A 165 -10.59 -16.03 -0.76
CA ALA A 165 -11.87 -15.76 -1.42
C ALA A 165 -12.36 -17.01 -2.17
N TYR A 166 -13.63 -17.33 -1.99
CA TYR A 166 -14.26 -18.55 -2.49
C TYR A 166 -15.53 -18.22 -3.28
N PRO A 167 -15.72 -18.83 -4.46
CA PRO A 167 -16.92 -18.60 -5.25
C PRO A 167 -18.13 -19.29 -4.61
N CYS A 168 -19.29 -18.66 -4.72
CA CYS A 168 -20.57 -19.11 -4.17
C CYS A 168 -21.54 -19.49 -5.28
N HIS A 169 -22.74 -19.92 -4.88
CA HIS A 169 -23.86 -20.16 -5.78
C HIS A 169 -24.33 -18.85 -6.44
N GLY A 170 -23.91 -18.58 -7.67
CA GLY A 170 -24.36 -17.41 -8.43
C GLY A 170 -23.39 -17.00 -9.53
N GLU A 171 -23.71 -15.91 -10.23
CA GLU A 171 -22.79 -15.26 -11.17
C GLU A 171 -22.03 -14.16 -10.42
N ASP A 172 -20.71 -14.28 -10.36
CA ASP A 172 -19.82 -13.34 -9.67
C ASP A 172 -20.14 -13.13 -8.16
N GLU A 173 -20.66 -14.16 -7.51
CA GLU A 173 -20.88 -14.17 -6.06
C GLU A 173 -19.70 -14.84 -5.35
N TRP A 174 -19.08 -14.11 -4.41
CA TRP A 174 -17.90 -14.55 -3.69
C TRP A 174 -18.01 -14.21 -2.21
N ILE A 175 -17.44 -15.06 -1.36
CA ILE A 175 -17.23 -14.76 0.05
C ILE A 175 -15.75 -14.88 0.41
N THR A 176 -15.32 -14.13 1.40
CA THR A 176 -14.01 -14.32 2.02
C THR A 176 -14.17 -15.13 3.30
N ILE A 177 -13.35 -16.16 3.46
CA ILE A 177 -13.28 -16.99 4.66
C ILE A 177 -11.88 -16.79 5.26
N ALA A 178 -11.82 -16.53 6.57
CA ALA A 178 -10.59 -16.42 7.33
C ALA A 178 -10.69 -17.33 8.56
N VAL A 179 -9.83 -18.36 8.61
CA VAL A 179 -9.71 -19.28 9.75
C VAL A 179 -8.33 -19.15 10.36
N ALA A 180 -8.25 -18.58 11.56
CA ALA A 180 -7.02 -18.32 12.29
C ALA A 180 -6.56 -19.52 13.15
N ASP A 181 -7.48 -20.36 13.61
CA ASP A 181 -7.17 -21.49 14.49
C ASP A 181 -8.07 -22.72 14.28
N ASP A 182 -7.77 -23.81 14.99
CA ASP A 182 -8.51 -25.07 14.87
C ASP A 182 -9.93 -24.99 15.47
N ALA A 183 -10.20 -24.06 16.37
CA ALA A 183 -11.55 -23.88 16.91
C ALA A 183 -12.45 -23.18 15.89
N GLU A 184 -11.93 -22.18 15.16
CA GLU A 184 -12.59 -21.58 14.00
C GLU A 184 -12.79 -22.58 12.88
N TRP A 185 -11.79 -23.44 12.63
CA TRP A 185 -11.93 -24.52 11.65
C TRP A 185 -13.09 -25.45 11.98
N GLN A 186 -13.21 -25.89 13.23
CA GLN A 186 -14.32 -26.72 13.68
C GLN A 186 -15.68 -26.05 13.48
N ARG A 187 -15.78 -24.74 13.77
CA ARG A 187 -17.02 -23.98 13.55
C ARG A 187 -17.36 -23.85 12.07
N LEU A 188 -16.37 -23.62 11.22
CA LEU A 188 -16.56 -23.56 9.77
C LEU A 188 -17.04 -24.91 9.23
N CYS A 189 -16.37 -26.01 9.60
CA CYS A 189 -16.79 -27.36 9.21
C CYS A 189 -18.22 -27.67 9.65
N ALA A 190 -18.61 -27.29 10.87
CA ALA A 190 -19.97 -27.46 11.35
C ALA A 190 -20.98 -26.63 10.53
N ALA A 191 -20.65 -25.38 10.21
CA ALA A 191 -21.52 -24.51 9.41
C ALA A 191 -21.67 -24.98 7.95
N MET A 192 -20.69 -25.72 7.43
CA MET A 192 -20.70 -26.30 6.09
C MET A 192 -21.26 -27.73 6.03
N ASP A 193 -21.78 -28.26 7.15
CA ASP A 193 -22.20 -29.66 7.29
C ASP A 193 -21.10 -30.68 6.92
N MET A 194 -19.84 -30.35 7.24
CA MET A 194 -18.65 -31.17 7.01
C MET A 194 -17.80 -31.42 8.27
N PRO A 195 -18.40 -31.76 9.43
CA PRO A 195 -17.65 -31.93 10.69
C PRO A 195 -16.55 -33.00 10.61
N GLN A 196 -16.67 -34.01 9.74
CA GLN A 196 -15.68 -35.06 9.55
C GLN A 196 -14.29 -34.56 9.13
N LEU A 197 -14.20 -33.36 8.53
CA LEU A 197 -12.93 -32.80 8.10
C LEU A 197 -12.03 -32.42 9.27
N THR A 198 -12.60 -32.11 10.45
CA THR A 198 -11.82 -31.70 11.62
C THR A 198 -10.95 -32.83 12.18
N THR A 199 -11.30 -34.09 11.87
CA THR A 199 -10.55 -35.29 12.27
C THR A 199 -9.83 -35.95 11.10
N HIS A 200 -10.04 -35.47 9.87
CA HIS A 200 -9.40 -36.04 8.69
C HIS A 200 -7.90 -35.72 8.69
N SER A 201 -7.04 -36.71 8.45
CA SER A 201 -5.58 -36.55 8.55
C SER A 201 -5.01 -35.45 7.64
N GLU A 202 -5.71 -35.12 6.56
CA GLU A 202 -5.29 -34.05 5.63
C GLU A 202 -5.72 -32.64 6.09
N TYR A 203 -6.62 -32.51 7.07
CA TYR A 203 -7.21 -31.22 7.48
C TYR A 203 -7.33 -31.03 9.00
N CYS A 204 -6.83 -31.97 9.80
CA CYS A 204 -7.03 -32.00 11.25
C CYS A 204 -6.33 -30.87 12.02
N ASP A 205 -5.27 -30.29 11.45
CA ASP A 205 -4.53 -29.17 12.01
C ASP A 205 -4.11 -28.18 10.92
N ILE A 206 -3.62 -27.01 11.33
CA ILE A 206 -3.19 -25.94 10.41
C ILE A 206 -2.09 -26.39 9.44
N LEU A 207 -1.16 -27.25 9.86
CA LEU A 207 -0.07 -27.70 9.00
C LEU A 207 -0.57 -28.67 7.93
N ALA A 208 -1.51 -29.55 8.28
CA ALA A 208 -2.18 -30.45 7.36
C ALA A 208 -3.00 -29.65 6.34
N ARG A 209 -3.81 -28.68 6.81
CA ARG A 209 -4.59 -27.79 5.94
C ARG A 209 -3.70 -26.99 4.99
N HIS A 210 -2.58 -26.45 5.47
CA HIS A 210 -1.65 -25.70 4.62
C HIS A 210 -0.94 -26.61 3.59
N ARG A 211 -0.60 -27.85 3.93
CA ARG A 211 -0.01 -28.82 2.98
C ARG A 211 -1.01 -29.21 1.88
N ASN A 212 -2.30 -29.32 2.22
CA ASN A 212 -3.37 -29.75 1.33
C ASN A 212 -4.22 -28.58 0.81
N HIS A 213 -3.66 -27.36 0.78
CA HIS A 213 -4.41 -26.11 0.54
C HIS A 213 -5.19 -26.13 -0.79
N ASP A 214 -4.59 -26.63 -1.88
CA ASP A 214 -5.28 -26.70 -3.19
C ASP A 214 -6.51 -27.61 -3.14
N ALA A 215 -6.40 -28.77 -2.48
CA ALA A 215 -7.52 -29.71 -2.32
C ALA A 215 -8.58 -29.16 -1.35
N LEU A 216 -8.15 -28.50 -0.27
CA LEU A 216 -9.01 -27.84 0.69
C LEU A 216 -9.83 -26.72 0.04
N ASP A 217 -9.19 -25.85 -0.74
CA ASP A 217 -9.87 -24.76 -1.44
C ASP A 217 -10.91 -25.29 -2.43
N ALA A 218 -10.58 -26.35 -3.18
CA ALA A 218 -11.52 -27.00 -4.09
C ALA A 218 -12.71 -27.63 -3.34
N LEU A 219 -12.47 -28.21 -2.16
CA LEU A 219 -13.51 -28.78 -1.31
C LEU A 219 -14.46 -27.69 -0.80
N ILE A 220 -13.93 -26.60 -0.27
CA ILE A 220 -14.71 -25.47 0.26
C ILE A 220 -15.51 -24.82 -0.86
N SER A 221 -14.89 -24.52 -1.99
CA SER A 221 -15.55 -23.90 -3.14
C SER A 221 -16.73 -24.74 -3.63
N ARG A 222 -16.57 -26.07 -3.71
CA ARG A 222 -17.67 -26.96 -4.08
C ARG A 222 -18.83 -26.92 -3.08
N GLY A 223 -18.54 -26.91 -1.77
CA GLY A 223 -19.58 -26.84 -0.74
C GLY A 223 -20.39 -25.54 -0.79
N LEU A 224 -19.73 -24.42 -1.10
CA LEU A 224 -20.37 -23.10 -1.23
C LEU A 224 -21.14 -22.92 -2.55
N MET A 225 -20.74 -23.62 -3.62
CA MET A 225 -21.50 -23.63 -4.88
C MET A 225 -22.79 -24.46 -4.80
N THR A 226 -22.86 -25.45 -3.91
CA THR A 226 -24.03 -26.34 -3.79
C THR A 226 -25.05 -25.89 -2.75
N SER A 227 -24.70 -24.94 -1.87
CA SER A 227 -25.58 -24.43 -0.82
C SER A 227 -25.86 -22.94 -1.05
N PRO A 228 -27.13 -22.50 -1.18
CA PRO A 228 -27.44 -21.07 -1.24
C PRO A 228 -27.03 -20.40 0.07
N LEU A 229 -26.45 -19.20 -0.01
CA LEU A 229 -26.10 -18.42 1.17
C LEU A 229 -27.38 -18.11 1.97
N PRO A 230 -27.36 -18.25 3.31
CA PRO A 230 -28.45 -17.75 4.13
C PRO A 230 -28.56 -16.24 3.92
N MET A 231 -29.70 -15.77 3.39
CA MET A 231 -30.02 -14.34 3.27
C MET A 231 -30.10 -13.66 4.65
#